data_AF-A0ABD5U6L4-F1
#
_entry.id   AF-A0ABD5U6L4-F1
#
_cell.length_a   1.000
_cell.length_b   1.000
_cell.length_c   1.000
_cell.angle_alpha   90.00
_cell.angle_beta   90.00
_cell.angle_gamma   90.00
#
_symmetry.space_group_name_H-M   'P 1'
#
loop_
_entity.id
_entity.type
_entity.pdbx_description
1 polymer ?
#
loop_
_entity_poly.entity_id
_entity_poly.type
_entity_poly.pdbx_seq_one_letter_code
_entity_poly.pdbx_strand_id
1 'polypeptide(L)'
;MALLAELGLLFAFALTVGVSASVTLGAHLLHRRGDAPFGSALRVALLAVGALSLLGAVVWTLVGWSPRGPSVTPLVAVFVAFLASTVLPLTAGRYLVRRASDADSDAALRFAAYGWPVAMLAAFGVYVAYWALAQDIYHPGNGQICVVGRCTGITVASSVTVLAGLLAAVLGTGLAGVGLRASATKR
;
A
#
# COMPACT_ATOMS: atom_id res chain seq x y z
N MET A 1 -19.41 14.27 -9.06
CA MET A 1 -19.12 13.13 -8.17
C MET A 1 -18.01 12.22 -8.69
N ALA A 2 -17.90 11.95 -10.00
CA ALA A 2 -16.83 11.12 -10.58
C ALA A 2 -15.40 11.63 -10.28
N LEU A 3 -15.15 12.94 -10.45
CA LEU A 3 -13.82 13.53 -10.20
C LEU A 3 -13.33 13.35 -8.75
N LEU A 4 -14.24 13.39 -7.77
CA LEU A 4 -13.94 13.22 -6.34
C LEU A 4 -13.62 11.77 -5.97
N ALA A 5 -14.24 10.80 -6.66
CA ALA A 5 -13.93 9.38 -6.52
C ALA A 5 -12.55 9.03 -7.13
N GLU A 6 -12.23 9.63 -8.28
CA GLU A 6 -10.96 9.47 -8.99
C GLU A 6 -9.76 10.07 -8.21
N LEU A 7 -9.91 11.33 -7.75
CA LEU A 7 -8.92 11.94 -6.85
C LEU A 7 -8.81 11.19 -5.53
N GLY A 8 -9.92 10.63 -5.03
CA GLY A 8 -9.93 9.83 -3.82
C GLY A 8 -9.02 8.60 -3.92
N LEU A 9 -9.00 7.92 -5.06
CA LEU A 9 -8.15 6.74 -5.25
C LEU A 9 -6.65 7.11 -5.38
N LEU A 10 -6.34 8.16 -6.15
CA LEU A 10 -4.97 8.68 -6.26
C LEU A 10 -4.44 9.15 -4.91
N PHE A 11 -5.27 9.85 -4.14
CA PHE A 11 -4.93 10.30 -2.79
C PHE A 11 -4.72 9.12 -1.83
N ALA A 12 -5.60 8.11 -1.87
CA ALA A 12 -5.43 6.89 -1.08
C ALA A 12 -4.13 6.17 -1.41
N PHE A 13 -3.79 6.01 -2.70
CA PHE A 13 -2.53 5.41 -3.10
C PHE A 13 -1.30 6.23 -2.66
N ALA A 14 -1.32 7.55 -2.87
CA ALA A 14 -0.23 8.43 -2.45
C ALA A 14 -0.03 8.38 -0.92
N LEU A 15 -1.13 8.34 -0.16
CA LEU A 15 -1.09 8.12 1.28
C LEU A 15 -0.48 6.76 1.62
N THR A 16 -0.81 5.70 0.89
CA THR A 16 -0.27 4.36 1.14
C THR A 16 1.25 4.31 0.91
N VAL A 17 1.74 4.98 -0.15
CA VAL A 17 3.18 5.14 -0.42
C VAL A 17 3.84 5.96 0.70
N GLY A 18 3.26 7.11 1.06
CA GLY A 18 3.78 7.97 2.12
C GLY A 18 3.83 7.30 3.49
N VAL A 19 2.78 6.53 3.82
CA VAL A 19 2.71 5.71 5.04
C VAL A 19 3.80 4.64 5.02
N SER A 20 4.00 3.94 3.90
CA SER A 20 5.04 2.92 3.83
C SER A 20 6.43 3.50 4.08
N ALA A 21 6.76 4.64 3.49
CA ALA A 21 8.01 5.34 3.71
C ALA A 21 8.17 5.80 5.17
N SER A 22 7.12 6.40 5.74
CA SER A 22 7.13 6.93 7.11
C SER A 22 7.26 5.83 8.15
N VAL A 23 6.55 4.71 7.98
CA VAL A 23 6.63 3.54 8.86
C VAL A 23 8.02 2.92 8.78
N THR A 24 8.56 2.72 7.58
CA THR A 24 9.89 2.14 7.40
C THR A 24 10.98 3.05 7.98
N LEU A 25 10.90 4.36 7.75
CA LEU A 25 11.84 5.32 8.32
C LEU A 25 11.72 5.39 9.85
N GLY A 26 10.50 5.43 10.38
CA GLY A 26 10.23 5.42 11.82
C GLY A 26 10.81 4.17 12.48
N ALA A 27 10.53 2.99 11.92
CA ALA A 27 11.08 1.72 12.38
C ALA A 27 12.62 1.72 12.34
N HIS A 28 13.21 2.28 11.28
CA HIS A 28 14.67 2.39 11.16
C HIS A 28 15.27 3.30 12.24
N LEU A 29 14.68 4.48 12.48
CA LEU A 29 15.15 5.42 13.50
C LEU A 29 14.97 4.88 14.92
N LEU A 30 13.85 4.21 15.20
CA LEU A 30 13.59 3.53 16.48
C LEU A 30 14.60 2.41 16.73
N HIS A 31 14.83 1.57 15.72
CA HIS A 31 15.83 0.49 15.81
C HIS A 31 17.27 1.03 15.97
N ARG A 32 17.59 2.20 15.39
CA ARG A 32 18.90 2.81 15.57
C ARG A 32 19.09 3.42 16.97
N ARG A 33 18.00 3.79 17.65
CA ARG A 33 18.02 4.46 18.96
C ARG A 33 18.03 3.51 20.16
N GLY A 34 17.81 2.21 19.99
CA GLY A 34 17.84 1.25 21.08
C GLY A 34 18.18 -0.15 20.64
N ASP A 35 18.56 -1.01 21.58
CA ASP A 35 18.95 -2.42 21.33
C ASP A 35 17.76 -3.35 21.03
N ALA A 36 16.60 -2.80 20.65
CA ALA A 36 15.41 -3.57 20.37
C ALA A 36 15.47 -4.18 18.94
N PRO A 37 14.96 -5.40 18.74
CA PRO A 37 14.89 -6.03 17.42
C PRO A 37 14.02 -5.19 16.47
N PHE A 38 14.36 -5.18 15.18
CA PHE A 38 13.70 -4.35 14.18
C PHE A 38 12.19 -4.61 14.11
N GLY A 39 11.77 -5.86 14.30
CA GLY A 39 10.34 -6.22 14.37
C GLY A 39 9.56 -5.49 15.47
N SER A 40 10.19 -5.17 16.61
CA SER A 40 9.55 -4.39 17.68
C SER A 40 9.38 -2.93 17.27
N ALA A 41 10.44 -2.32 16.73
CA ALA A 41 10.41 -0.95 16.20
C ALA A 41 9.36 -0.78 15.09
N LEU A 42 9.24 -1.78 14.20
CA LEU A 42 8.24 -1.79 13.13
C LEU A 42 6.82 -1.87 13.66
N ARG A 43 6.57 -2.68 14.70
CA ARG A 43 5.25 -2.73 15.36
C ARG A 43 4.87 -1.39 15.98
N VAL A 44 5.80 -0.73 16.67
CA VAL A 44 5.56 0.59 17.25
C VAL A 44 5.23 1.62 16.16
N ALA A 45 5.99 1.63 15.06
CA ALA A 45 5.73 2.52 13.94
C ALA A 45 4.36 2.25 13.28
N LEU A 46 4.00 0.99 13.08
CA LEU A 46 2.69 0.60 12.53
C LEU A 46 1.53 0.98 13.46
N LEU A 47 1.68 0.81 14.78
CA LEU A 47 0.68 1.21 15.77
C LEU A 47 0.48 2.72 15.79
N ALA A 48 1.57 3.50 15.71
CA ALA A 48 1.49 4.95 15.66
C ALA A 48 0.72 5.44 14.42
N VAL A 49 1.01 4.88 13.25
CA VAL A 49 0.29 5.24 12.01
C VAL A 49 -1.15 4.72 12.01
N GLY A 50 -1.39 3.53 12.56
CA GLY A 50 -2.74 2.99 12.75
C GLY A 50 -3.59 3.89 13.66
N ALA A 51 -3.01 4.37 14.76
CA ALA A 51 -3.68 5.30 15.68
C ALA A 51 -3.98 6.65 15.00
N LEU A 52 -3.03 7.21 14.24
CA LEU A 52 -3.25 8.42 13.43
C LEU A 52 -4.38 8.24 12.41
N SER A 53 -4.42 7.08 11.74
CA SER A 53 -5.44 6.76 10.76
C SER A 53 -6.82 6.61 11.39
N LEU A 54 -6.90 5.96 12.55
CA LEU A 54 -8.13 5.85 13.35
C LEU A 54 -8.59 7.24 13.83
N LEU A 55 -7.69 8.08 14.30
CA LEU A 55 -8.01 9.45 14.72
C LEU A 55 -8.56 10.28 13.56
N GLY A 56 -7.92 10.21 12.39
CA GLY A 56 -8.42 10.84 11.17
C GLY A 56 -9.81 10.34 10.77
N ALA A 57 -10.05 9.03 10.87
CA ALA A 57 -11.36 8.44 10.58
C ALA A 57 -12.42 8.90 11.59
N VAL A 58 -12.10 8.98 12.88
CA VAL A 58 -12.99 9.52 13.92
C VAL A 58 -13.33 10.99 13.65
N VAL A 59 -12.33 11.82 13.39
CA VAL A 59 -12.55 13.24 13.02
C VAL A 59 -13.45 13.35 11.80
N TRP A 60 -13.22 12.53 10.77
CA TRP A 60 -14.07 12.50 9.59
C TRP A 60 -15.52 12.11 9.90
N THR A 61 -15.73 11.14 10.80
CA THR A 61 -17.09 10.77 11.24
C THR A 61 -17.78 11.84 12.08
N LEU A 62 -17.01 12.66 12.82
CA LEU A 62 -17.54 13.75 13.65
C LEU A 62 -17.87 15.00 12.81
N VAL A 63 -17.06 15.30 11.79
CA VAL A 63 -17.22 16.47 10.91
C VAL A 63 -18.17 16.17 9.74
N GLY A 64 -18.19 14.92 9.26
CA GLY A 64 -19.07 14.47 8.18
C GLY A 64 -20.49 14.23 8.68
N TRP A 65 -21.35 15.24 8.58
CA TRP A 65 -22.77 15.13 8.88
C TRP A 65 -23.44 14.11 7.94
N SER A 66 -23.58 12.86 8.40
CA SER A 66 -24.33 11.82 7.70
C SER A 66 -25.74 11.71 8.32
N PRO A 67 -26.82 11.83 7.53
CA PRO A 67 -28.20 11.73 8.04
C PRO A 67 -28.58 10.32 8.52
N ARG A 68 -27.67 9.33 8.41
CA ARG A 68 -27.87 7.93 8.85
C ARG A 68 -27.15 7.58 10.17
N GLY A 69 -26.60 8.58 10.87
CA GLY A 69 -25.85 8.37 12.11
C GLY A 69 -24.43 7.81 11.90
N PRO A 70 -23.62 7.70 12.96
CA PRO A 70 -22.26 7.20 12.88
C PRO A 70 -22.26 5.70 12.52
N SER A 71 -21.71 5.37 11.35
CA SER A 71 -21.52 3.99 10.90
C SER A 71 -20.07 3.56 11.14
N VAL A 72 -19.87 2.49 11.88
CA VAL A 72 -18.55 1.93 12.20
C VAL A 72 -18.00 1.07 11.05
N THR A 73 -18.88 0.58 10.17
CA THR A 73 -18.56 -0.27 9.01
C THR A 73 -17.45 0.28 8.10
N PRO A 74 -17.46 1.56 7.65
CA PRO A 74 -16.37 2.10 6.84
C PRO A 74 -15.04 2.14 7.60
N LEU A 75 -15.07 2.38 8.91
CA LEU A 75 -13.87 2.42 9.76
C LEU A 75 -13.21 1.04 9.83
N VAL A 76 -14.03 -0.01 10.03
CA VAL A 76 -13.58 -1.40 10.03
C VAL A 76 -13.03 -1.79 8.66
N ALA A 77 -13.72 -1.43 7.57
CA ALA A 77 -13.26 -1.72 6.22
C ALA A 77 -11.90 -1.08 5.91
N VAL A 78 -11.72 0.20 6.28
CA VAL A 78 -10.44 0.92 6.12
C VAL A 78 -9.35 0.27 6.97
N PHE A 79 -9.65 -0.11 8.22
CA PHE A 79 -8.69 -0.77 9.10
C PHE A 79 -8.26 -2.14 8.57
N VAL A 80 -9.22 -2.95 8.10
CA VAL A 80 -8.94 -4.27 7.51
C VAL A 80 -8.13 -4.11 6.21
N ALA A 81 -8.48 -3.16 5.35
CA ALA A 81 -7.72 -2.87 4.13
C ALA A 81 -6.29 -2.42 4.45
N PHE A 82 -6.13 -1.55 5.44
CA PHE A 82 -4.82 -1.12 5.93
C PHE A 82 -3.99 -2.32 6.40
N LEU A 83 -4.54 -3.17 7.27
CA LEU A 83 -3.86 -4.38 7.76
C LEU A 83 -3.49 -5.32 6.61
N ALA A 84 -4.41 -5.58 5.68
CA ALA A 84 -4.13 -6.43 4.53
C ALA A 84 -2.98 -5.86 3.68
N SER A 85 -3.00 -4.55 3.40
CA SER A 85 -1.98 -3.86 2.60
C SER A 85 -0.62 -3.70 3.28
N THR A 86 -0.53 -3.88 4.60
CA THR A 86 0.74 -3.86 5.36
C THR A 86 1.24 -5.26 5.65
N VAL A 87 0.41 -6.09 6.26
CA VAL A 87 0.81 -7.43 6.74
C VAL A 87 1.16 -8.33 5.55
N LEU A 88 0.37 -8.29 4.49
CA LEU A 88 0.53 -9.23 3.37
C LEU A 88 1.85 -8.95 2.60
N PRO A 89 2.19 -7.71 2.21
CA PRO A 89 3.47 -7.42 1.59
C PRO A 89 4.69 -7.65 2.48
N LEU A 90 4.59 -7.37 3.78
CA LEU A 90 5.71 -7.57 4.72
C LEU A 90 5.95 -9.05 5.03
N THR A 91 4.88 -9.85 5.17
CA THR A 91 5.00 -11.30 5.39
C THR A 91 5.50 -12.03 4.14
N ALA A 92 4.92 -11.72 2.98
CA ALA A 92 5.38 -12.25 1.69
C ALA A 92 6.83 -11.82 1.41
N GLY A 93 7.15 -10.53 1.60
CA GLY A 93 8.51 -10.02 1.44
C GLY A 93 9.52 -10.68 2.38
N ARG A 94 9.19 -10.83 3.66
CA ARG A 94 10.05 -11.53 4.63
C ARG A 94 10.28 -12.99 4.24
N TYR A 95 9.24 -13.69 3.78
CA TYR A 95 9.35 -15.07 3.31
C TYR A 95 10.28 -15.18 2.10
N LEU A 96 10.09 -14.31 1.10
CA LEU A 96 10.92 -14.26 -0.09
C LEU A 96 12.38 -13.96 0.23
N VAL A 97 12.65 -12.95 1.06
CA VAL A 97 14.03 -12.60 1.46
C VAL A 97 14.68 -13.74 2.21
N ARG A 98 14.00 -14.35 3.19
CA ARG A 98 14.53 -15.53 3.90
C ARG A 98 14.92 -16.64 2.95
N ARG A 99 14.01 -17.00 2.04
CA ARG A 99 14.20 -18.11 1.11
C ARG A 99 15.32 -17.86 0.09
N ALA A 100 15.48 -16.61 -0.34
CA ALA A 100 16.46 -16.25 -1.37
C ALA A 100 17.87 -15.94 -0.83
N SER A 101 18.00 -15.60 0.46
CA SER A 101 19.24 -15.02 0.98
C SER A 101 19.71 -15.58 2.34
N ASP A 102 19.07 -16.65 2.78
CA ASP A 102 19.30 -17.36 4.05
C ASP A 102 19.44 -16.40 5.25
N ALA A 103 18.60 -15.37 5.22
CA ALA A 103 18.62 -14.27 6.15
C ALA A 103 17.98 -14.66 7.48
N ASP A 104 18.61 -14.25 8.58
CA ASP A 104 17.97 -14.25 9.88
C ASP A 104 16.61 -13.56 9.83
N SER A 105 15.72 -14.02 10.70
CA SER A 105 14.36 -13.52 10.87
C SER A 105 14.21 -12.00 10.80
N ASP A 106 15.02 -11.31 11.59
CA ASP A 106 14.92 -9.87 11.79
C ASP A 106 15.56 -9.12 10.62
N ALA A 107 16.68 -9.65 10.09
CA ALA A 107 17.32 -9.12 8.88
C ALA A 107 16.38 -9.22 7.67
N ALA A 108 15.69 -10.35 7.49
CA ALA A 108 14.74 -10.53 6.39
C ALA A 108 13.56 -9.57 6.49
N LEU A 109 13.02 -9.35 7.69
CA LEU A 109 11.95 -8.38 7.92
C LEU A 109 12.44 -6.95 7.64
N ARG A 110 13.68 -6.63 8.04
CA ARG A 110 14.29 -5.31 7.80
C ARG A 110 14.46 -5.02 6.31
N PHE A 111 15.02 -5.96 5.55
CA PHE A 111 15.16 -5.78 4.10
C PHE A 111 13.82 -5.76 3.37
N ALA A 112 12.84 -6.56 3.80
CA ALA A 112 11.48 -6.50 3.27
C ALA A 112 10.80 -5.15 3.55
N ALA A 113 10.97 -4.59 4.75
CA ALA A 113 10.45 -3.27 5.11
C ALA A 113 11.13 -2.15 4.30
N TYR A 114 12.42 -2.27 3.99
CA TYR A 114 13.11 -1.33 3.08
C TYR A 114 12.65 -1.43 1.63
N GLY A 115 12.32 -2.64 1.16
CA GLY A 115 11.74 -2.85 -0.16
C GLY A 115 10.29 -2.36 -0.30
N TRP A 116 9.59 -2.16 0.82
CA TRP A 116 8.16 -1.84 0.82
C TRP A 116 7.79 -0.49 0.19
N PRO A 117 8.46 0.64 0.50
CA PRO A 117 8.20 1.90 -0.19
C PRO A 117 8.45 1.82 -1.69
N VAL A 118 9.48 1.09 -2.11
CA VAL A 118 9.82 0.91 -3.54
C VAL A 118 8.73 0.12 -4.25
N ALA A 119 8.25 -0.96 -3.63
CA ALA A 119 7.15 -1.78 -4.16
C ALA A 119 5.84 -1.00 -4.26
N MET A 120 5.51 -0.20 -3.25
CA MET A 120 4.32 0.64 -3.25
C MET A 120 4.42 1.75 -4.30
N LEU A 121 5.60 2.33 -4.51
CA LEU A 121 5.83 3.32 -5.55
C LEU A 121 5.71 2.70 -6.95
N ALA A 122 6.18 1.47 -7.14
CA ALA A 122 5.98 0.73 -8.39
C ALA A 122 4.49 0.42 -8.64
N ALA A 123 3.77 -0.06 -7.62
CA ALA A 123 2.32 -0.31 -7.71
C ALA A 123 1.54 0.99 -8.04
N PHE A 124 1.94 2.11 -7.43
CA PHE A 124 1.40 3.42 -7.76
C PHE A 124 1.71 3.83 -9.21
N GLY A 125 2.94 3.61 -9.68
CA GLY A 125 3.33 3.86 -11.07
C GLY A 125 2.50 3.05 -12.07
N VAL A 126 2.25 1.77 -11.80
CA VAL A 126 1.36 0.92 -12.62
C VAL A 126 -0.05 1.49 -12.68
N TYR A 127 -0.58 1.94 -11.55
CA TYR A 127 -1.91 2.56 -11.49
C TYR A 127 -1.97 3.87 -12.29
N VAL A 128 -0.98 4.76 -12.11
CA VAL A 128 -0.90 6.03 -12.84
C VAL A 128 -0.71 5.80 -14.35
N ALA A 129 0.12 4.84 -14.74
CA ALA A 129 0.34 4.50 -16.14
C ALA A 129 -0.95 3.98 -16.80
N TYR A 130 -1.68 3.10 -16.12
CA TYR A 130 -3.00 2.65 -16.58
C TYR A 130 -3.95 3.83 -16.76
N TRP A 131 -4.01 4.73 -15.77
CA TRP A 131 -4.87 5.91 -15.85
C TRP A 131 -4.51 6.82 -17.03
N ALA A 132 -3.22 7.12 -17.20
CA ALA A 132 -2.72 7.95 -18.30
C ALA A 132 -3.07 7.35 -19.68
N LEU A 133 -2.97 6.03 -19.83
CA LEU A 133 -3.30 5.32 -21.07
C LEU A 133 -4.81 5.16 -21.29
N ALA A 134 -5.60 5.19 -20.21
CA ALA A 134 -7.04 5.01 -20.25
C ALA A 134 -7.81 6.31 -20.51
N GLN A 135 -7.19 7.49 -20.39
CA GLN A 135 -7.87 8.79 -20.51
C GLN A 135 -8.56 9.00 -21.87
N ASP A 136 -8.00 8.48 -22.96
CA ASP A 136 -8.57 8.60 -24.30
C ASP A 136 -9.70 7.59 -24.60
N ILE A 137 -9.93 6.63 -23.70
CA ILE A 137 -10.91 5.53 -23.89
C ILE A 137 -12.07 5.64 -22.88
N TYR A 138 -11.92 6.45 -21.83
CA TYR A 138 -12.89 6.57 -20.72
C TYR A 138 -13.67 7.88 -20.76
N HIS A 139 -15.01 7.81 -20.64
CA HIS A 139 -15.86 8.97 -20.40
C HIS A 139 -16.45 8.90 -18.98
N PRO A 140 -16.01 9.74 -18.03
CA PRO A 140 -16.37 9.67 -16.62
C PRO A 140 -17.75 10.31 -16.38
N GLY A 141 -18.81 9.62 -16.79
CA GLY A 141 -20.20 10.05 -16.58
C GLY A 141 -21.05 9.08 -15.74
N ASN A 142 -20.96 7.77 -16.00
CA ASN A 142 -21.96 6.79 -15.53
C ASN A 142 -21.39 5.50 -14.92
N GLY A 143 -20.12 5.45 -14.53
CA GLY A 143 -19.53 4.21 -13.97
C GLY A 143 -19.48 3.04 -14.96
N GLN A 144 -19.57 3.32 -16.25
CA GLN A 144 -19.48 2.35 -17.34
C GLN A 144 -18.30 2.70 -18.24
N ILE A 145 -17.58 1.66 -18.67
CA ILE A 145 -16.43 1.77 -19.57
C ILE A 145 -16.93 1.34 -20.93
N CYS A 146 -16.94 2.25 -21.89
CA CYS A 146 -17.46 1.98 -23.24
C CYS A 146 -16.28 1.88 -24.20
N VAL A 147 -15.98 0.67 -24.65
CA VAL A 147 -15.00 0.43 -25.71
C VAL A 147 -15.77 0.12 -26.99
N VAL A 148 -15.67 0.99 -28.00
CA VAL A 148 -16.29 0.82 -29.33
C VAL A 148 -17.79 0.46 -29.25
N GLY A 149 -18.59 1.32 -28.62
CA GLY A 149 -20.05 1.18 -28.61
C GLY A 149 -20.62 0.07 -27.70
N ARG A 150 -19.80 -0.68 -26.96
CA ARG A 150 -20.26 -1.57 -25.88
C ARG A 150 -19.79 -1.08 -24.52
N CYS A 151 -20.74 -0.69 -23.68
CA CYS A 151 -20.51 -0.32 -22.29
C CYS A 151 -20.62 -1.58 -21.43
N THR A 152 -19.48 -2.15 -21.04
CA THR A 152 -19.40 -3.32 -20.15
C THR A 152 -18.64 -2.96 -18.89
N GLY A 153 -19.17 -3.32 -17.72
CA GLY A 153 -18.48 -3.15 -16.43
C GLY A 153 -17.14 -3.91 -16.38
N ILE A 154 -16.34 -3.63 -15.34
CA ILE A 154 -14.98 -4.15 -15.03
C ILE A 154 -14.27 -4.75 -16.26
N THR A 155 -13.52 -3.93 -16.98
CA THR A 155 -12.77 -4.39 -18.16
C THR A 155 -11.66 -5.36 -17.76
N VAL A 156 -11.33 -6.31 -18.65
CA VAL A 156 -10.16 -7.18 -18.50
C VAL A 156 -8.91 -6.35 -18.19
N ALA A 157 -8.76 -5.18 -18.83
CA ALA A 157 -7.66 -4.24 -18.55
C ALA A 157 -7.63 -3.75 -17.09
N SER A 158 -8.77 -3.36 -16.51
CA SER A 158 -8.83 -2.97 -15.09
C SER A 158 -8.47 -4.12 -14.15
N SER A 159 -8.93 -5.34 -14.43
CA SER A 159 -8.58 -6.53 -13.62
C SER A 159 -7.09 -6.87 -13.70
N VAL A 160 -6.49 -6.74 -14.89
CA VAL A 160 -5.06 -6.95 -15.11
C VAL A 160 -4.23 -5.90 -14.37
N THR A 161 -4.63 -4.63 -14.39
CA THR A 161 -3.93 -3.56 -13.67
C THR A 161 -4.01 -3.76 -12.16
N VAL A 162 -5.18 -4.11 -11.63
CA VAL A 162 -5.34 -4.40 -10.18
C VAL A 162 -4.48 -5.60 -9.80
N LEU A 163 -4.49 -6.67 -10.60
CA LEU A 163 -3.65 -7.85 -10.37
C LEU A 163 -2.17 -7.50 -10.43
N ALA A 164 -1.73 -6.74 -11.44
CA ALA A 164 -0.34 -6.31 -11.61
C ALA A 164 0.11 -5.41 -10.45
N GLY A 165 -0.73 -4.46 -10.01
CA GLY A 165 -0.47 -3.63 -8.84
C GLY A 165 -0.36 -4.44 -7.56
N LEU A 166 -1.25 -5.43 -7.37
CA LEU A 166 -1.24 -6.31 -6.20
C LEU A 166 0.00 -7.22 -6.18
N LEU A 167 0.38 -7.78 -7.33
CA LEU A 167 1.61 -8.54 -7.49
C LEU A 167 2.84 -7.67 -7.23
N ALA A 168 2.88 -6.44 -7.77
CA ALA A 168 3.97 -5.49 -7.54
C ALA A 168 4.09 -5.13 -6.06
N ALA A 169 2.97 -4.87 -5.37
CA ALA A 169 2.96 -4.54 -3.95
C ALA A 169 3.43 -5.71 -3.07
N VAL A 170 2.98 -6.94 -3.37
CA VAL A 170 3.22 -8.13 -2.53
C VAL A 170 4.55 -8.81 -2.82
N LEU A 171 4.92 -8.96 -4.09
CA LEU A 171 6.18 -9.61 -4.49
C LEU A 171 7.33 -8.60 -4.58
N GLY A 172 7.02 -7.36 -4.95
CA GLY A 172 8.03 -6.30 -5.10
C GLY A 172 8.73 -5.95 -3.79
N THR A 173 8.04 -6.06 -2.64
CA THR A 173 8.65 -5.90 -1.30
C THR A 173 9.81 -6.87 -1.11
N GLY A 174 9.58 -8.14 -1.43
CA GLY A 174 10.57 -9.20 -1.33
C GLY A 174 11.69 -9.03 -2.34
N LEU A 175 11.36 -8.79 -3.62
CA LEU A 175 12.35 -8.65 -4.69
C LEU A 175 13.28 -7.44 -4.47
N ALA A 176 12.71 -6.28 -4.10
CA ALA A 176 13.50 -5.11 -3.76
C ALA A 176 14.37 -5.36 -2.50
N GLY A 177 13.82 -6.04 -1.50
CA GLY A 177 14.56 -6.45 -0.30
C GLY A 177 15.74 -7.37 -0.60
N VAL A 178 15.57 -8.34 -1.50
CA VAL A 178 16.65 -9.24 -1.95
C VAL A 178 17.74 -8.45 -2.68
N GLY A 179 17.36 -7.55 -3.60
CA GLY A 179 18.30 -6.70 -4.31
C GLY A 179 19.12 -5.79 -3.39
N LEU A 180 18.48 -5.21 -2.38
CA LEU A 180 19.16 -4.41 -1.35
C LEU A 180 20.16 -5.25 -0.54
N ARG A 181 19.80 -6.47 -0.14
CA ARG A 181 20.69 -7.35 0.61
C ARG A 181 21.89 -7.80 -0.24
N ALA A 182 21.64 -8.22 -1.48
CA ALA A 182 22.70 -8.62 -2.41
C ALA A 182 23.71 -7.48 -2.69
N SER A 183 23.25 -6.23 -2.64
CA SER A 183 24.12 -5.05 -2.78
C SER A 183 24.93 -4.75 -1.52
N ALA A 184 24.35 -5.02 -0.35
CA ALA A 184 25.02 -4.84 0.94
C ALA A 184 26.13 -5.89 1.19
N THR A 185 25.99 -7.11 0.66
CA THR A 185 26.99 -8.18 0.82
C THR A 185 28.14 -8.13 -0.19
N LYS A 186 28.04 -7.31 -1.24
CA LYS A 186 29.10 -7.12 -2.25
C LYS A 186 30.12 -6.03 -1.88
N ARG A 187 29.86 -5.28 -0.81
CA ARG A 187 30.81 -4.30 -0.24
C ARG A 187 31.60 -4.95 0.87
#